data_AF-A0AAF0T9C6-F1
#
_entry.id   AF-A0AAF0T9C6-F1
#
_cell.length_a   1.000
_cell.length_b   1.000
_cell.length_c   1.000
_cell.angle_alpha   90.00
_cell.angle_beta   90.00
_cell.angle_gamma   90.00
#
_symmetry.space_group_name_H-M   'P 1'
#
loop_
_entity.id
_entity.type
_entity.pdbx_description
1 polymer ?
#
loop_
_entity_poly.entity_id
_entity_poly.type
_entity_poly.pdbx_seq_one_letter_code
_entity_poly.pdbx_strand_id
1 'polypeptide(L)'
;MGCKNNENIYSFNSFTEEVKSLSTPRGLQTPLLGLTLGELGNYLCLSDDSNNQYMDIWWMKEYGIAESWTKQRILKDSIQADIRGDKFIPILLWKDGEILMQRDLGTQLVSYNPKENNFTKVKVYGGTGATSYTPSFYSLKTVIGECFQVSYAFPKIELV
;
A
#
# COMPACT_ATOMS: atom_id res chain seq x y z
N MET A 1 33.02 6.14 6.78
CA MET A 1 33.17 4.76 6.28
C MET A 1 31.76 4.28 5.99
N GLY A 2 31.27 4.48 4.76
CA GLY A 2 29.86 4.20 4.43
C GLY A 2 29.67 2.72 4.16
N CYS A 3 28.94 2.02 5.02
CA CYS A 3 28.41 0.71 4.67
C CYS A 3 27.60 0.87 3.38
N LYS A 4 28.02 0.24 2.29
CA LYS A 4 27.12 0.00 1.16
C LYS A 4 26.00 -0.87 1.71
N ASN A 5 24.83 -0.28 1.96
CA ASN A 5 23.63 -1.05 2.22
C ASN A 5 23.34 -1.86 0.96
N ASN A 6 23.57 -3.18 1.02
CA ASN A 6 23.11 -4.14 0.02
C ASN A 6 21.60 -4.39 0.19
N GLU A 7 20.84 -3.31 0.28
CA GLU A 7 19.40 -3.35 0.40
C GLU A 7 18.83 -3.61 -1.00
N ASN A 8 18.41 -4.86 -1.22
CA ASN A 8 17.83 -5.32 -2.48
C ASN A 8 16.39 -5.80 -2.22
N ILE A 9 15.56 -5.63 -3.23
CA ILE A 9 14.26 -6.31 -3.30
C ILE A 9 14.52 -7.67 -3.96
N TYR A 10 13.90 -8.72 -3.45
CA TYR A 10 14.00 -10.06 -4.05
C TYR A 10 12.64 -10.54 -4.52
N SER A 11 12.67 -11.30 -5.60
CA SER A 11 11.52 -12.05 -6.10
C SER A 11 11.86 -13.53 -6.08
N PHE A 12 10.85 -14.34 -5.82
CA PHE A 12 10.95 -15.79 -5.78
C PHE A 12 9.93 -16.39 -6.74
N ASN A 13 10.40 -17.17 -7.70
CA ASN A 13 9.53 -17.92 -8.59
C ASN A 13 9.18 -19.26 -7.93
N SER A 14 7.92 -19.48 -7.59
CA SER A 14 7.47 -20.70 -6.92
C SER A 14 7.49 -21.95 -7.79
N PHE A 15 7.54 -21.81 -9.12
CA PHE A 15 7.59 -22.94 -10.04
C PHE A 15 9.02 -23.38 -10.34
N THR A 16 9.93 -22.42 -10.57
CA THR A 16 11.35 -22.73 -10.87
C THR A 16 12.23 -22.74 -9.63
N GLU A 17 11.72 -22.31 -8.48
CA GLU A 17 12.45 -22.12 -7.21
C GLU A 17 13.64 -21.14 -7.34
N GLU A 18 13.63 -20.29 -8.36
CA GLU A 18 14.67 -19.30 -8.60
C GLU A 18 14.41 -18.01 -7.82
N VAL A 19 15.48 -17.50 -7.19
CA VAL A 19 15.50 -16.17 -6.57
C VAL A 19 16.14 -15.17 -7.53
N LYS A 20 15.48 -14.04 -7.77
CA LYS A 20 16.01 -12.93 -8.58
C LYS A 20 15.99 -11.65 -7.77
N SER A 21 17.10 -10.91 -7.76
CA SER A 21 17.12 -9.56 -7.22
C SER A 21 16.44 -8.59 -8.20
N LEU A 22 15.70 -7.64 -7.66
CA LEU A 22 15.09 -6.54 -8.39
C LEU A 22 15.82 -5.25 -8.03
N SER A 23 15.97 -4.38 -9.02
CA SER A 23 16.57 -3.06 -8.82
C SER A 23 15.64 -2.14 -8.05
N THR A 24 16.23 -1.33 -7.17
CA THR A 24 15.53 -0.28 -6.44
C THR A 24 15.25 0.93 -7.33
N PRO A 25 14.26 1.78 -6.97
CA PRO A 25 13.99 3.01 -7.71
C PRO A 25 15.19 3.95 -7.73
N ARG A 26 15.45 4.56 -8.89
CA ARG A 26 16.51 5.59 -9.02
C ARG A 26 16.16 6.81 -8.16
N GLY A 27 17.11 7.28 -7.36
CA GLY A 27 16.90 8.44 -6.49
C GLY A 27 16.19 8.13 -5.17
N LEU A 28 16.02 6.85 -4.84
CA LEU A 28 15.63 6.44 -3.49
C LEU A 28 16.75 6.79 -2.51
N GLN A 29 16.46 7.65 -1.53
CA GLN A 29 17.41 8.08 -0.49
C GLN A 29 17.18 7.35 0.84
N THR A 30 15.93 7.00 1.12
CA THR A 30 15.52 6.32 2.34
C THR A 30 15.92 4.85 2.29
N PRO A 31 16.53 4.30 3.36
CA PRO A 31 16.85 2.88 3.43
C PRO A 31 15.59 2.03 3.23
N LEU A 32 15.71 0.90 2.51
CA LEU A 32 14.57 -0.01 2.24
C LEU A 32 13.89 -0.49 3.53
N LEU A 33 14.64 -0.63 4.63
CA LEU A 33 14.10 -0.98 5.95
C LEU A 33 13.06 0.02 6.48
N GLY A 34 13.10 1.26 6.00
CA GLY A 34 12.13 2.31 6.35
C GLY A 34 10.91 2.39 5.43
N LEU A 35 10.86 1.56 4.38
CA LEU A 35 9.81 1.58 3.37
C LEU A 35 8.80 0.46 3.58
N THR A 36 7.58 0.69 3.11
CA THR A 36 6.59 -0.39 2.97
C THR A 36 6.59 -0.88 1.52
N LEU A 37 6.80 -2.19 1.32
CA LEU A 37 6.61 -2.87 0.05
C LEU A 37 5.18 -3.37 -0.05
N GLY A 38 4.51 -3.11 -1.18
CA GLY A 38 3.14 -3.56 -1.40
C GLY A 38 2.78 -3.64 -2.87
N GLU A 39 1.53 -3.97 -3.13
CA GLU A 39 0.95 -4.01 -4.48
C GLU A 39 -0.22 -3.03 -4.53
N LEU A 40 -0.22 -2.16 -5.54
CA LEU A 40 -1.33 -1.24 -5.79
C LEU A 40 -1.69 -1.32 -7.28
N GLY A 41 -2.91 -1.74 -7.59
CA GLY A 41 -3.39 -1.79 -8.97
C GLY A 41 -2.52 -2.65 -9.89
N ASN A 42 -2.06 -3.81 -9.42
CA ASN A 42 -1.15 -4.72 -10.11
C ASN A 42 0.28 -4.20 -10.32
N TYR A 43 0.67 -3.10 -9.67
CA TYR A 43 2.04 -2.61 -9.67
C TYR A 43 2.71 -2.87 -8.33
N LEU A 44 3.93 -3.41 -8.37
CA LEU A 44 4.81 -3.43 -7.20
C LEU A 44 5.13 -2.00 -6.79
N CYS A 45 4.92 -1.68 -5.51
CA CYS A 45 5.08 -0.33 -4.98
C CYS A 45 5.97 -0.30 -3.75
N LEU A 46 6.72 0.79 -3.59
CA LEU A 46 7.40 1.16 -2.35
C LEU A 46 6.85 2.48 -1.85
N SER A 47 6.29 2.52 -0.64
CA SER A 47 5.88 3.77 0.00
C SER A 47 6.85 4.19 1.10
N ASP A 48 7.30 5.43 1.02
CA ASP A 48 8.09 6.14 2.01
C ASP A 48 7.21 7.17 2.71
N ASP A 49 6.90 6.90 3.97
CA ASP A 49 6.14 7.81 4.81
C ASP A 49 6.92 8.29 6.04
N SER A 50 8.24 8.43 5.87
CA SER A 50 9.13 8.95 6.91
C SER A 50 8.97 10.45 7.16
N ASN A 51 8.32 11.18 6.25
CA ASN A 51 8.12 12.62 6.34
C ASN A 51 6.71 12.98 6.84
N ASN A 52 6.62 13.96 7.74
CA ASN A 52 5.34 14.41 8.30
C ASN A 52 4.50 15.26 7.34
N GLN A 53 5.10 15.79 6.27
CA GLN A 53 4.44 16.70 5.32
C GLN A 53 3.97 15.99 4.06
N TYR A 54 4.61 14.89 3.69
CA TYR A 54 4.32 14.17 2.46
C TYR A 54 4.69 12.69 2.58
N MET A 55 4.07 11.89 1.73
CA MET A 55 4.44 10.51 1.48
C MET A 55 4.89 10.40 0.02
N ASP A 56 5.93 9.61 -0.25
CA ASP A 56 6.35 9.28 -1.60
C ASP A 56 5.97 7.82 -1.91
N ILE A 57 5.29 7.57 -3.02
CA ILE A 57 5.02 6.22 -3.53
C ILE A 57 5.78 6.03 -4.84
N TRP A 58 6.62 5.00 -4.89
CA TRP A 58 7.28 4.53 -6.09
C TRP A 58 6.49 3.37 -6.68
N TRP A 59 6.27 3.40 -7.99
CA TRP A 59 5.52 2.41 -8.75
C TRP A 59 6.42 1.77 -9.79
N MET A 60 6.58 0.45 -9.77
CA MET A 60 7.29 -0.28 -10.83
C MET A 60 6.31 -0.56 -11.96
N LYS A 61 6.31 0.28 -13.01
CA LYS A 61 5.33 0.20 -14.10
C LYS A 61 5.52 -1.04 -14.99
N GLU A 62 6.72 -1.59 -15.03
CA GLU A 62 7.02 -2.85 -15.70
C GLU A 62 7.86 -3.71 -14.75
N TYR A 63 7.34 -4.88 -14.42
CA TYR A 63 7.94 -5.74 -13.41
C TYR A 63 9.37 -6.16 -13.79
N GLY A 64 10.32 -5.94 -12.88
CA GLY A 64 11.73 -6.24 -13.07
C GLY A 64 12.53 -5.19 -13.84
N ILE A 65 11.91 -4.15 -14.40
CA ILE A 65 12.59 -3.11 -15.16
C ILE A 65 12.88 -1.91 -14.26
N ALA A 66 14.17 -1.67 -14.00
CA ALA A 66 14.65 -0.61 -13.10
C ALA A 66 14.24 0.80 -13.55
N GLU A 67 14.17 1.02 -14.86
CA GLU A 67 13.83 2.31 -15.47
C GLU A 67 12.32 2.59 -15.41
N SER A 68 11.50 1.57 -15.15
CA SER A 68 10.04 1.71 -15.09
C SER A 68 9.53 2.28 -13.77
N TRP A 69 10.41 2.46 -12.79
CA TRP A 69 10.05 3.07 -11.51
C TRP A 69 9.64 4.53 -11.70
N THR A 70 8.40 4.85 -11.32
CA THR A 70 7.88 6.22 -11.32
C THR A 70 7.52 6.66 -9.91
N LYS A 71 7.90 7.88 -9.53
CA LYS A 71 7.62 8.47 -8.22
C LYS A 71 6.36 9.33 -8.25
N GLN A 72 5.49 9.17 -7.26
CA GLN A 72 4.38 10.07 -6.97
C GLN A 72 4.54 10.60 -5.54
N ARG A 73 4.51 11.93 -5.38
CA ARG A 73 4.49 12.57 -4.07
C ARG A 73 3.07 12.94 -3.70
N ILE A 74 2.67 12.62 -2.48
CA ILE A 74 1.36 12.92 -1.91
C ILE A 74 1.55 13.86 -0.73
N LEU A 75 0.97 15.05 -0.79
CA LEU A 75 1.02 16.01 0.31
C LEU A 75 -0.02 15.64 1.37
N LYS A 76 0.36 15.71 2.65
CA LYS A 76 -0.53 15.44 3.79
C LYS A 76 -1.30 16.69 4.25
N ASP A 77 -1.36 17.71 3.42
CA ASP A 77 -1.92 19.03 3.73
C ASP A 77 -3.45 19.03 3.89
N SER A 78 -4.14 18.13 3.21
CA SER A 78 -5.59 17.92 3.37
C SER A 78 -5.95 16.90 4.46
N ILE A 79 -4.95 16.25 5.08
CA ILE A 79 -5.17 15.38 6.25
C ILE A 79 -5.47 16.23 7.48
N GLN A 80 -6.44 15.79 8.29
CA GLN A 80 -6.80 16.46 9.54
C GLN A 80 -5.60 16.51 10.50
N ALA A 81 -5.45 17.64 11.21
CA ALA A 81 -4.26 17.93 12.01
C ALA A 81 -4.01 16.90 13.13
N ASP A 82 -5.07 16.28 13.66
CA ASP A 82 -5.03 15.25 14.70
C ASP A 82 -4.34 13.95 14.24
N ILE A 83 -4.41 13.63 12.94
CA ILE A 83 -3.85 12.39 12.39
C ILE A 83 -2.74 12.62 11.35
N ARG A 84 -2.41 13.87 11.04
CA ARG A 84 -1.42 14.23 10.00
C ARG A 84 -0.02 13.66 10.27
N GLY A 85 0.38 13.62 11.53
CA GLY A 85 1.68 13.12 11.96
C GLY A 85 1.77 11.58 12.00
N ASP A 86 0.68 10.88 11.68
CA ASP A 86 0.67 9.43 11.60
C ASP A 86 1.32 8.93 10.30
N LYS A 87 1.69 7.66 10.31
CA LYS A 87 2.07 6.93 9.11
C LYS A 87 0.84 6.36 8.43
N PHE A 88 0.86 6.41 7.10
CA PHE A 88 -0.17 5.86 6.24
C PHE A 88 0.41 4.74 5.39
N ILE A 89 -0.23 3.58 5.47
CA ILE A 89 0.16 2.36 4.78
C ILE A 89 -0.83 2.16 3.64
N PRO A 90 -0.41 2.30 2.37
CA PRO A 90 -1.27 2.03 1.23
C PRO A 90 -1.72 0.56 1.20
N ILE A 91 -3.02 0.32 0.99
CA ILE A 91 -3.61 -1.03 0.99
C ILE A 91 -3.97 -1.47 -0.43
N LEU A 92 -4.71 -0.64 -1.16
CA LEU A 92 -5.22 -0.96 -2.49
C LEU A 92 -5.69 0.29 -3.23
N LEU A 93 -5.83 0.17 -4.55
CA LEU A 93 -6.61 1.11 -5.35
C LEU A 93 -8.08 0.71 -5.29
N TRP A 94 -8.95 1.68 -5.01
CA TRP A 94 -10.39 1.49 -5.01
C TRP A 94 -11.11 2.70 -5.61
N LYS A 95 -12.39 2.50 -5.91
CA LYS A 95 -13.20 3.46 -6.68
C LYS A 95 -12.44 3.88 -7.95
N ASP A 96 -12.75 5.05 -8.50
CA ASP A 96 -12.15 5.57 -9.74
C ASP A 96 -10.69 6.06 -9.57
N GLY A 97 -9.83 5.22 -8.99
CA GLY A 97 -8.39 5.44 -8.84
C GLY A 97 -7.96 6.07 -7.51
N GLU A 98 -8.81 6.08 -6.49
CA GLU A 98 -8.41 6.52 -5.15
C GLU A 98 -7.49 5.47 -4.50
N ILE A 99 -6.62 5.93 -3.59
CA ILE A 99 -5.75 5.04 -2.81
C ILE A 99 -6.34 4.90 -1.41
N LEU A 100 -6.73 3.67 -1.04
CA LEU A 100 -7.13 3.36 0.32
C LEU A 100 -5.89 3.11 1.17
N MET A 101 -5.80 3.77 2.32
CA MET A 101 -4.67 3.67 3.24
C MET A 101 -5.14 3.41 4.66
N GLN A 102 -4.34 2.62 5.39
CA GLN A 102 -4.48 2.37 6.82
C GLN A 102 -3.57 3.32 7.60
N ARG A 103 -4.05 3.79 8.76
CA ARG A 103 -3.20 4.44 9.76
C ARG A 103 -2.34 3.41 10.49
N ASP A 104 -1.07 3.74 10.75
CA ASP A 104 -0.19 2.92 11.58
C ASP A 104 -0.60 3.01 13.06
N LEU A 105 -0.85 4.23 13.56
CA LEU A 105 -1.30 4.49 14.93
C LEU A 105 -2.81 4.72 14.99
N GLY A 106 -3.60 3.69 14.65
CA GLY A 106 -5.05 3.75 14.81
C GLY A 106 -5.81 2.67 14.07
N THR A 107 -7.13 2.84 14.00
CA THR A 107 -8.05 1.90 13.32
C THR A 107 -8.76 2.53 12.13
N GLN A 108 -8.54 3.81 11.87
CA GLN A 108 -9.21 4.54 10.80
C GLN A 108 -8.53 4.27 9.46
N LEU A 109 -9.37 4.13 8.43
CA LEU A 109 -8.94 4.15 7.05
C LEU A 109 -9.13 5.54 6.46
N VAL A 110 -8.25 5.91 5.54
CA VAL A 110 -8.36 7.15 4.75
C VAL A 110 -8.29 6.80 3.28
N SER A 111 -9.02 7.56 2.46
CA SER A 111 -8.95 7.50 1.01
C SER A 111 -8.26 8.75 0.49
N TYR A 112 -7.25 8.58 -0.35
CA TYR A 112 -6.62 9.67 -1.07
C TYR A 112 -7.12 9.72 -2.51
N ASN A 113 -7.70 10.86 -2.91
CA ASN A 113 -8.06 11.11 -4.30
C ASN A 113 -6.91 11.86 -5.00
N PRO A 114 -6.20 11.20 -5.95
CA PRO A 114 -5.08 11.84 -6.65
C PRO A 114 -5.50 12.96 -7.61
N LYS A 115 -6.77 13.01 -8.04
CA LYS A 115 -7.28 14.05 -8.94
C LYS A 115 -7.51 15.37 -8.20
N GLU A 116 -8.02 15.28 -6.97
CA GLU A 116 -8.34 16.44 -6.13
C GLU A 116 -7.25 16.75 -5.10
N ASN A 117 -6.25 15.87 -4.97
CA ASN A 117 -5.20 15.93 -3.95
C ASN A 117 -5.78 16.08 -2.53
N ASN A 118 -6.82 15.30 -2.23
CA ASN A 118 -7.51 15.34 -0.94
C ASN A 118 -7.59 13.98 -0.24
N PHE A 119 -7.66 14.02 1.08
CA PHE A 119 -7.92 12.86 1.92
C PHE A 119 -9.33 12.90 2.48
N THR A 120 -10.00 11.75 2.47
CA THR A 120 -11.30 11.56 3.11
C THR A 120 -11.24 10.43 4.12
N LYS A 121 -11.86 10.61 5.30
CA LYS A 121 -11.99 9.53 6.28
C LYS A 121 -12.99 8.49 5.76
N VAL A 122 -12.59 7.22 5.77
CA VAL A 122 -13.48 6.11 5.40
C VAL A 122 -14.11 5.56 6.67
N LYS A 123 -15.44 5.54 6.71
CA LYS A 123 -16.18 4.96 7.83
C LYS A 123 -16.15 3.43 7.75
N VAL A 124 -15.44 2.81 8.68
CA VAL A 124 -15.44 1.37 8.92
C VAL A 124 -15.87 1.07 10.36
N TYR A 125 -16.53 -0.05 10.58
CA TYR A 125 -17.00 -0.47 11.89
C TYR A 125 -16.03 -1.48 12.51
N GLY A 126 -15.23 -1.03 13.49
CA GLY A 126 -14.25 -1.88 14.18
C GLY A 126 -13.07 -2.30 13.31
N GLY A 127 -12.11 -3.00 13.92
CA GLY A 127 -10.91 -3.52 13.26
C GLY A 127 -9.60 -2.90 13.78
N THR A 128 -8.50 -3.63 13.64
CA THR A 128 -7.14 -3.20 14.02
C THR A 128 -6.16 -3.23 12.85
N GLY A 129 -6.63 -3.58 11.65
CA GLY A 129 -5.83 -3.65 10.44
C GLY A 129 -6.72 -3.96 9.23
N ALA A 130 -6.23 -3.61 8.05
CA ALA A 130 -6.91 -3.86 6.79
C ALA A 130 -5.91 -4.44 5.77
N THR A 131 -6.42 -5.31 4.91
CA THR A 131 -5.64 -5.91 3.82
C THR A 131 -6.54 -6.07 2.60
N SER A 132 -5.94 -6.05 1.41
CA SER A 132 -6.66 -6.34 0.17
C SER A 132 -7.03 -7.81 0.13
N TYR A 133 -8.27 -8.09 -0.27
CA TYR A 133 -8.69 -9.46 -0.54
C TYR A 133 -8.29 -9.84 -1.96
N THR A 134 -7.29 -10.69 -2.11
CA THR A 134 -6.94 -11.31 -3.39
C THR A 134 -7.67 -12.66 -3.48
N PRO A 135 -8.67 -12.80 -4.38
CA PRO A 135 -9.38 -14.05 -4.52
C PRO A 135 -8.41 -15.15 -4.96
N SER A 136 -8.39 -16.25 -4.19
CA SER A 136 -7.70 -17.47 -4.58
C SER A 136 -8.71 -18.45 -5.19
N PHE A 137 -8.25 -19.36 -6.06
CA PHE A 137 -9.09 -20.46 -6.56
C PHE A 137 -9.55 -21.42 -5.46
N TYR A 138 -8.98 -21.32 -4.25
CA TYR A 138 -9.41 -22.04 -3.06
C TYR A 138 -10.37 -21.21 -2.23
N SER A 139 -11.43 -21.84 -1.73
CA SER A 139 -12.34 -21.18 -0.80
C SER A 139 -11.60 -20.83 0.49
N LEU A 140 -11.85 -19.63 1.03
CA LEU A 140 -11.25 -19.19 2.30
C LEU A 140 -11.57 -20.17 3.45
N LYS A 141 -12.76 -20.79 3.41
CA LYS A 141 -13.17 -21.85 4.36
C LYS A 141 -12.28 -23.08 4.25
N THR A 142 -11.85 -23.44 3.05
CA THR A 142 -10.96 -24.58 2.81
C THR A 142 -9.57 -24.33 3.40
N VAL A 143 -9.09 -23.09 3.37
CA VAL A 143 -7.75 -22.72 3.85
C VAL A 143 -7.72 -22.46 5.36
N ILE A 144 -8.73 -21.79 5.91
CA ILE A 144 -8.73 -21.25 7.29
C ILE A 144 -9.64 -22.07 8.24
N GLY A 145 -10.50 -22.93 7.71
CA GLY A 145 -11.45 -23.75 8.48
C GLY A 145 -12.78 -23.04 8.77
N GLU A 146 -13.74 -23.79 9.35
CA GLU A 146 -15.14 -23.34 9.50
C GLU A 146 -15.36 -22.21 10.52
N CYS A 147 -14.38 -21.93 11.37
CA CYS A 147 -14.46 -20.87 12.38
C CYS A 147 -14.34 -19.45 11.80
N PHE A 148 -14.04 -19.29 10.51
CA PHE A 148 -13.89 -17.99 9.88
C PHE A 148 -15.25 -17.43 9.41
N GLN A 149 -15.68 -16.32 10.02
CA GLN A 149 -16.86 -15.58 9.56
C GLN A 149 -16.45 -14.47 8.59
N VAL A 150 -17.01 -14.51 7.37
CA VAL A 150 -16.92 -13.42 6.40
C VAL A 150 -18.17 -12.57 6.53
N SER A 151 -18.03 -11.35 7.02
CA SER A 151 -19.10 -10.35 6.97
C SER A 151 -18.84 -9.38 5.83
N TYR A 152 -19.77 -9.29 4.88
CA TYR A 152 -19.72 -8.27 3.83
C TYR A 152 -20.18 -6.93 4.40
N ALA A 153 -19.25 -6.01 4.63
CA ALA A 153 -19.57 -4.59 4.82
C ALA A 153 -19.70 -3.93 3.45
N PHE A 154 -20.78 -4.21 2.72
CA PHE A 154 -21.17 -3.32 1.63
C PHE A 154 -21.59 -1.98 2.25
N PRO A 155 -21.12 -0.82 1.77
CA PRO A 155 -22.01 0.31 1.81
C PRO A 155 -23.15 -0.01 0.86
N LYS A 156 -24.40 0.04 1.33
CA LYS A 156 -25.51 0.40 0.45
C LYS A 156 -25.10 1.70 -0.22
N ILE A 157 -24.68 1.63 -1.47
CA ILE A 157 -24.56 2.83 -2.31
C ILE A 157 -26.01 3.19 -2.63
N GLU A 158 -26.61 4.03 -1.79
CA GLU A 158 -27.77 4.81 -2.23
C GLU A 158 -27.23 5.88 -3.17
N LEU A 159 -27.43 5.66 -4.47
CA LEU A 159 -27.37 6.71 -5.46
C LEU A 159 -28.56 7.62 -5.18
N VAL A 160 -28.29 8.84 -4.69
CA VAL A 160 -29.23 9.95 -4.77
C VAL A 160 -28.85 10.79 -5.97
#